data_AF-A0A945SF49-F1
#
_entry.id   AF-A0A945SF49-F1
#
_cell.length_a   1.000
_cell.length_b   1.000
_cell.length_c   1.000
_cell.angle_alpha   90.00
_cell.angle_beta   90.00
_cell.angle_gamma   90.00
#
_symmetry.space_group_name_H-M   'P 1'
#
loop_
_entity.id
_entity.type
_entity.pdbx_description
1 polymer ?
#
loop_
_entity_poly.entity_id
_entity_poly.type
_entity_poly.pdbx_seq_one_letter_code
_entity_poly.pdbx_strand_id
1 'polypeptide(L)' 'MKRIFLIVFGILLIPLIAMQFSSEVNWNIFDFLMMGFLLTTTLFLIRYSKKHTHNTTIIICVVAIFLTI' A
#
# COMPACT_ATOMS: atom_id res chain seq x y z
N MET A 1 1.52 -5.61 -13.41
CA MET A 1 2.16 -4.38 -12.88
C MET A 1 1.22 -3.19 -12.97
N LYS A 2 0.89 -2.66 -14.17
CA LYS A 2 0.11 -1.41 -14.35
C LYS A 2 -1.21 -1.30 -13.57
N ARG A 3 -1.98 -2.39 -13.47
CA ARG A 3 -3.26 -2.42 -12.71
C ARG A 3 -3.10 -2.18 -11.20
N ILE A 4 -1.97 -2.55 -10.61
CA ILE A 4 -1.73 -2.40 -9.16
C ILE A 4 -1.60 -0.92 -8.82
N PHE A 5 -0.77 -0.19 -9.58
CA PHE A 5 -0.59 1.25 -9.40
C PHE A 5 -1.88 2.04 -9.60
N LEU A 6 -2.73 1.66 -10.56
CA LEU A 6 -4.04 2.30 -10.76
C LEU A 6 -4.96 2.12 -9.53
N ILE A 7 -4.98 0.94 -8.92
CA ILE A 7 -5.80 0.67 -7.73
C ILE A 7 -5.26 1.45 -6.52
N VAL A 8 -3.95 1.40 -6.30
CA VAL A 8 -3.28 2.12 -5.20
C VAL A 8 -3.54 3.63 -5.32
N PHE A 9 -3.35 4.20 -6.51
CA PHE A 9 -3.59 5.62 -6.76
C PHE A 9 -5.08 5.99 -6.63
N GLY A 10 -5.97 5.13 -7.12
CA GLY A 10 -7.42 5.28 -6.95
C GLY A 10 -7.86 5.31 -5.48
N ILE A 11 -7.22 4.50 -4.63
CA ILE A 11 -7.50 4.50 -3.19
C ILE A 11 -6.93 5.73 -2.49
N LEU A 12 -5.72 6.18 -2.84
CA LEU A 12 -5.10 7.39 -2.27
C LEU A 12 -5.79 8.68 -2.71
N LEU A 13 -6.53 8.67 -3.83
CA LEU A 13 -7.39 9.78 -4.22
C LEU A 13 -8.49 10.06 -3.18
N ILE A 14 -9.00 9.04 -2.49
CA ILE A 14 -10.05 9.20 -1.48
C ILE A 14 -9.60 10.13 -0.34
N PRO A 15 -8.49 9.87 0.39
CA PRO A 15 -8.00 10.76 1.42
C PRO A 15 -7.57 12.13 0.86
N LEU A 16 -7.01 12.18 -0.36
CA LEU A 16 -6.64 13.44 -1.00
C LEU A 16 -7.84 14.35 -1.23
N ILE A 17 -8.95 13.78 -1.68
CA ILE A 17 -10.23 14.48 -1.86
C ILE A 17 -10.84 14.80 -0.49
N ALA A 18 -10.78 13.87 0.47
CA ALA A 18 -11.34 14.07 1.82
C ALA A 18 -10.68 15.26 2.56
N MET A 19 -9.36 15.42 2.42
CA MET A 19 -8.60 16.57 2.95
C MET A 19 -9.08 17.93 2.42
N GLN A 20 -9.72 17.96 1.24
CA GLN A 20 -10.27 19.20 0.69
C GLN A 20 -11.63 19.56 1.31
N PHE A 21 -12.33 18.59 1.89
CA PHE A 21 -13.69 18.77 2.42
C PHE A 21 -13.76 18.79 3.95
N SER A 22 -12.79 18.20 4.65
CA SER A 22 -12.77 18.13 6.11
C SER A 22 -11.35 18.12 6.67
N SER A 23 -11.17 18.75 7.83
CA SER A 23 -9.94 18.68 8.62
C SER A 23 -9.82 17.38 9.43
N GLU A 24 -10.86 16.53 9.45
CA GLU A 24 -10.83 15.23 10.13
C GLU A 24 -9.85 14.25 9.47
N VAL A 25 -9.68 14.34 8.15
CA VAL A 25 -8.66 13.60 7.42
C VAL A 25 -7.58 14.61 7.06
N ASN A 26 -6.50 14.64 7.81
CA ASN A 26 -5.36 15.53 7.59
C ASN A 26 -4.07 14.72 7.56
N TRP A 27 -3.82 14.05 6.44
CA TRP A 27 -2.61 13.24 6.28
C TRP A 27 -1.51 14.08 5.65
N ASN A 28 -0.30 13.89 6.12
CA ASN A 28 0.88 14.48 5.53
C ASN A 28 1.33 13.65 4.31
N ILE A 29 2.20 14.21 3.48
CA ILE A 29 2.81 13.53 2.33
C ILE A 29 3.47 12.20 2.73
N PHE A 30 4.01 12.13 3.96
CA PHE A 30 4.61 10.92 4.49
C PHE A 30 3.58 9.79 4.69
N ASP A 31 2.38 10.11 5.16
CA ASP A 31 1.30 9.14 5.33
C ASP A 31 0.82 8.60 3.98
N PHE A 32 0.72 9.46 2.95
CA PHE A 32 0.43 9.01 1.59
C PHE A 32 1.51 8.05 1.06
N LEU A 33 2.78 8.32 1.36
CA LEU A 33 3.88 7.45 0.97
C LEU A 33 3.82 6.10 1.69
N MET A 34 3.56 6.13 3.00
CA MET A 34 3.39 4.93 3.84
C MET A 34 2.20 4.09 3.37
N MET A 35 1.00 4.67 3.21
CA MET A 35 -0.17 3.97 2.67
C MET A 35 0.08 3.42 1.27
N GLY A 36 0.71 4.21 0.40
CA GLY A 36 1.05 3.80 -0.97
C GLY A 36 1.97 2.58 -1.00
N PHE A 37 2.99 2.56 -0.14
CA PHE A 37 3.89 1.43 0.02
C PHE A 37 3.15 0.20 0.57
N LEU A 38 2.31 0.38 1.60
CA LEU A 38 1.56 -0.68 2.27
C LEU A 38 0.54 -1.34 1.32
N LEU A 39 -0.19 -0.54 0.54
CA LEU A 39 -1.13 -1.04 -0.47
C LEU A 39 -0.40 -1.75 -1.62
N THR A 40 0.69 -1.17 -2.12
CA THR A 40 1.46 -1.76 -3.23
C THR A 40 2.05 -3.10 -2.84
N THR A 41 2.66 -3.20 -1.66
CA THR A 41 3.24 -4.44 -1.13
C THR A 41 2.16 -5.48 -0.89
N THR A 42 1.05 -5.14 -0.23
CA THR A 42 -0.08 -6.05 0.00
C THR A 42 -0.64 -6.62 -1.31
N LEU A 43 -0.89 -5.77 -2.31
CA LEU A 43 -1.43 -6.22 -3.60
C LEU A 43 -0.43 -7.08 -4.39
N PHE A 44 0.86 -6.78 -4.26
CA PHE A 44 1.93 -7.60 -4.82
C PHE A 44 1.99 -8.98 -4.15
N LEU A 45 1.90 -9.02 -2.82
CA LEU A 45 1.88 -10.26 -2.02
C LEU A 45 0.68 -11.15 -2.36
N ILE A 46 -0.53 -10.59 -2.43
CA ILE A 46 -1.74 -11.35 -2.81
C ILE A 46 -1.57 -11.97 -4.20
N ARG A 47 -1.06 -11.19 -5.16
CA ARG A 47 -0.86 -11.65 -6.54
C ARG A 47 0.24 -12.70 -6.63
N TYR A 48 1.28 -12.57 -5.82
CA TYR A 48 2.40 -13.51 -5.77
C TYR A 48 1.99 -14.82 -5.09
N SER A 49 1.30 -14.75 -3.95
CA SER A 49 0.74 -15.90 -3.22
C SER A 49 -0.21 -16.72 -4.10
N LYS A 50 -1.05 -16.06 -4.90
CA LYS A 50 -1.95 -16.73 -5.85
C LYS A 50 -1.20 -17.44 -7.01
N LYS A 51 0.05 -17.04 -7.30
CA LYS A 51 0.88 -17.58 -8.38
C LYS A 51 1.89 -18.61 -7.89
N HIS A 52 2.28 -18.56 -6.62
CA HIS A 52 3.29 -19.42 -6.03
C HIS A 52 2.81 -19.85 -4.64
N THR A 53 2.10 -20.98 -4.63
CA THR A 53 1.87 -21.71 -3.39
C THR A 53 3.27 -22.05 -2.83
N HIS A 54 3.55 -21.72 -1.56
CA HIS A 54 4.72 -22.17 -0.78
C HIS A 54 5.98 -21.29 -0.59
N ASN A 55 6.06 -20.00 -0.99
CA ASN A 55 7.20 -19.13 -0.62
C ASN A 55 6.79 -17.90 0.21
N THR A 56 6.63 -18.13 1.52
CA THR A 56 6.35 -17.14 2.58
C THR A 56 7.53 -16.19 2.87
N THR A 57 8.72 -16.48 2.34
CA THR A 57 9.95 -15.69 2.57
C THR A 57 9.81 -14.22 2.17
N ILE A 58 9.08 -13.91 1.10
CA ILE A 58 8.90 -12.53 0.63
C ILE A 58 8.00 -11.74 1.57
N ILE A 59 6.98 -12.38 2.16
CA ILE A 59 6.11 -11.76 3.16
C ILE A 59 6.94 -11.40 4.40
N ILE A 60 7.81 -12.31 4.84
CA ILE A 60 8.69 -12.10 5.98
C ILE A 60 9.67 -10.94 5.73
N CYS A 61 10.27 -10.83 4.54
CA CYS A 61 11.14 -9.70 4.20
C CYS A 61 10.39 -8.36 4.20
N VAL A 62 9.17 -8.31 3.66
CA VAL A 62 8.36 -7.08 3.63
C VAL A 62 7.94 -6.66 5.04
N VAL A 63 7.51 -7.61 5.87
CA VAL A 63 7.17 -7.36 7.28
C VAL A 63 8.41 -6.95 8.08
N ALA A 64 9.57 -7.57 7.83
CA ALA A 64 10.82 -7.20 8.48
C ALA A 64 11.24 -5.76 8.15
N ILE A 65 11.14 -5.35 6.88
CA ILE A 65 11.41 -3.97 6.44
C ILE A 65 10.44 -2.99 7.13
N PHE A 66 9.16 -3.37 7.27
CA PHE A 66 8.16 -2.55 7.95
C PHE A 66 8.40 -2.44 9.47
N LEU A 67 9.02 -3.46 10.09
CA LEU A 67 9.43 -3.48 11.50
C LEU A 67 10.74 -2.73 11.76
N THR A 68 11.52 -2.44 10.71
CA THR A 68 12.79 -1.69 10.84
C THR A 68 12.66 -0.20 10.53
N ILE A 69 11.50 0.23 10.02
CA ILE A 69 11.09 1.62 9.84
C ILE A 69 10.30 2.06 11.07
#